data_AF-A0A522QV79-F1
#
_entry.id   AF-A0A522QV79-F1
#
_cell.length_a   1.000
_cell.length_b   1.000
_cell.length_c   1.000
_cell.angle_alpha   90.00
_cell.angle_beta   90.00
_cell.angle_gamma   90.00
#
_symmetry.space_group_name_H-M   'P 1'
#
loop_
_entity.id
_entity.type
_entity.pdbx_description
1 polymer ?
#
loop_
_entity_poly.entity_id
_entity_poly.type
_entity_poly.pdbx_seq_one_letter_code
_entity_poly.pdbx_strand_id
1 'polypeptide(L)' 'MAMDPDLLELLACPSPDHAPLRYEQADGTESLVCTACASRFRIDDGVPVLLADEAVPGPNGLGVPAAPTG' A
#
# COMPACT_ATOMS: atom_id res chain seq x y z
N MET A 1 3.22 6.90 15.91
CA MET A 1 3.16 5.63 16.66
C MET A 1 3.28 4.57 15.58
N ALA A 2 4.31 3.73 15.60
CA ALA A 2 4.57 2.81 14.50
C ALA A 2 3.48 1.72 14.43
N MET A 3 3.03 1.38 13.23
CA MET A 3 2.07 0.30 13.00
C MET A 3 2.60 -1.04 13.50
N ASP A 4 1.74 -1.84 14.13
CA ASP A 4 2.08 -3.17 14.59
C ASP A 4 2.45 -4.10 13.41
N PRO A 5 3.59 -4.83 13.50
CA PRO A 5 4.07 -5.68 12.41
C PRO A 5 3.12 -6.85 12.11
N ASP A 6 2.48 -7.43 13.12
CA ASP A 6 1.47 -8.49 12.94
C ASP A 6 0.24 -8.02 12.16
N LEU A 7 -0.15 -6.75 12.30
CA LEU A 7 -1.27 -6.17 11.55
C LEU A 7 -0.88 -5.95 10.07
N LEU A 8 0.36 -5.52 9.82
CA LEU A 8 0.91 -5.40 8.48
C LEU A 8 0.94 -6.73 7.71
N GLU A 9 1.20 -7.84 8.40
CA GLU A 9 1.16 -9.19 7.80
C GLU A 9 -0.26 -9.62 7.38
N LEU A 10 -1.30 -9.05 8.00
CA LEU A 10 -2.70 -9.30 7.65
C LEU A 10 -3.21 -8.37 6.53
N LEU A 11 -2.56 -7.23 6.34
CA LEU A 11 -2.99 -6.18 5.42
C LEU A 11 -2.47 -6.43 4.00
N ALA A 12 -3.38 -6.77 3.11
CA ALA A 12 -3.12 -6.95 1.69
C ALA A 12 -3.60 -5.75 0.87
N CYS A 13 -3.00 -5.56 -0.31
CA CYS A 13 -3.48 -4.60 -1.29
C CYS A 13 -4.96 -4.88 -1.62
N PRO A 14 -5.85 -3.87 -1.70
CA PRO A 14 -7.27 -4.05 -2.04
C PRO A 14 -7.50 -4.48 -3.51
N SER A 15 -6.43 -4.58 -4.30
CA SER A 15 -6.46 -5.12 -5.65
C SER A 15 -6.61 -6.65 -5.63
N PRO A 16 -7.16 -7.27 -6.68
CA PRO A 16 -7.39 -8.73 -6.73
C PRO A 16 -6.12 -9.59 -6.50
N ASP A 17 -4.93 -9.03 -6.73
CA ASP A 17 -3.65 -9.68 -6.47
C ASP A 17 -3.35 -9.88 -4.97
N HIS A 18 -3.99 -9.11 -4.08
CA HIS A 18 -3.80 -9.13 -2.62
C HIS A 18 -2.32 -9.18 -2.18
N ALA A 19 -1.45 -8.52 -2.94
CA ALA A 19 -0.02 -8.50 -2.66
C ALA A 19 0.29 -7.76 -1.35
N PRO A 20 1.40 -8.11 -0.67
CA PRO A 20 1.75 -7.53 0.61
C PRO A 20 2.02 -6.02 0.51
N LEU A 21 1.69 -5.32 1.59
CA LEU A 21 1.90 -3.89 1.74
C LEU A 21 3.17 -3.63 2.57
N ARG A 22 3.97 -2.67 2.12
CA ARG A 22 5.14 -2.17 2.84
C ARG A 22 4.81 -0.83 3.47
N TYR A 23 5.07 -0.69 4.76
CA TYR A 23 5.01 0.60 5.43
C TYR A 23 6.17 1.52 4.99
N GLU A 24 5.83 2.73 4.58
CA GLU A 24 6.76 3.82 4.31
C GLU A 24 6.33 5.06 5.12
N GLN A 25 7.32 5.77 5.67
CA GLN A 25 7.11 7.06 6.28
C GLN A 25 8.08 8.05 5.64
N ALA A 26 7.54 9.10 5.04
CA ALA A 26 8.31 10.16 4.37
C ALA A 26 7.75 11.53 4.78
N ASP A 27 8.63 12.45 5.17
CA ASP A 27 8.26 13.84 5.52
C ASP A 27 7.12 13.94 6.55
N GLY A 28 7.07 13.01 7.51
CA GLY A 28 6.01 12.94 8.53
C GLY A 28 4.68 12.37 8.06
N THR A 29 4.57 11.94 6.79
CA THR A 29 3.40 11.25 6.24
C THR A 29 3.62 9.74 6.25
N GLU A 30 2.66 9.01 6.80
CA GLU A 30 2.67 7.56 6.89
C GLU A 30 1.87 6.98 5.72
N SER A 31 2.39 5.94 5.05
CA SER A 31 1.75 5.33 3.89
C SER A 31 2.09 3.86 3.76
N LEU A 32 1.23 3.11 3.08
CA LEU A 32 1.42 1.72 2.71
C LEU A 32 1.62 1.62 1.20
N VAL A 33 2.65 0.90 0.77
CA VAL A 33 2.99 0.72 -0.65
C VAL A 33 2.88 -0.74 -1.02
N CYS A 34 2.09 -1.04 -2.05
CA CYS A 34 2.00 -2.40 -2.54
C CYS A 34 3.29 -2.82 -3.25
N THR A 35 3.82 -3.99 -2.91
CA THR A 35 5.05 -4.51 -3.52
C THR A 35 4.88 -5.03 -4.95
N ALA A 36 3.65 -5.25 -5.42
CA ALA A 36 3.36 -5.74 -6.77
C ALA A 36 2.93 -4.63 -7.74
N CYS A 37 1.88 -3.87 -7.41
CA CYS A 37 1.37 -2.81 -8.29
C CYS A 37 1.98 -1.43 -8.02
N ALA A 38 2.84 -1.30 -6.99
CA ALA A 38 3.48 -0.04 -6.59
C ALA A 38 2.50 1.11 -6.26
N SER A 39 1.23 0.79 -5.99
CA SER A 39 0.23 1.77 -5.56
C SER A 39 0.44 2.16 -4.10
N ARG A 40 0.16 3.42 -3.77
CA ARG A 40 0.36 4.04 -2.46
C ARG A 40 -0.97 4.33 -1.78
N PHE A 41 -1.09 3.95 -0.53
CA PHE A 41 -2.24 4.16 0.33
C PHE A 41 -1.83 4.99 1.53
N ARG A 42 -2.54 6.08 1.80
CA ARG A 42 -2.29 6.94 2.96
C ARG A 42 -2.75 6.29 4.26
N ILE A 43 -2.11 6.67 5.36
CA ILE A 43 -2.56 6.37 6.71
C ILE A 43 -3.10 7.67 7.30
N ASP A 44 -4.35 7.63 7.77
CA ASP A 44 -5.05 8.76 8.38
C ASP A 44 -5.41 8.41 9.82
N ASP A 45 -4.91 9.18 10.80
CA ASP A 45 -5.12 8.93 12.25
C ASP A 45 -4.77 7.50 12.72
N GLY A 46 -3.77 6.87 12.09
CA GLY A 46 -3.42 5.47 12.38
C GLY A 46 -4.35 4.43 11.73
N VAL A 47 -5.24 4.84 10.83
CA VAL A 47 -6.10 3.96 10.04
C VAL A 47 -5.64 3.95 8.57
N PRO A 48 -5.31 2.79 7.99
CA PRO A 48 -4.93 2.70 6.59
C PRO A 48 -6.14 2.88 5.66
N VAL A 49 -6.07 3.85 4.74
CA VAL A 49 -7.12 4.11 3.76
C VAL A 49 -6.89 3.23 2.52
N LEU A 50 -7.38 1.99 2.57
CA LEU A 50 -7.28 1.01 1.47
C LEU A 50 -8.41 1.15 0.43
N LEU A 51 -8.78 2.38 0.09
CA LEU A 51 -9.82 2.66 -0.91
C LEU A 51 -9.18 2.87 -2.28
N ALA A 52 -9.70 2.22 -3.31
CA ALA A 52 -9.18 2.31 -4.67
C ALA A 52 -9.20 3.74 -5.24
N ASP A 53 -10.20 4.54 -4.88
CA ASP A 53 -10.39 5.91 -5.35
C ASP A 53 -9.43 6.92 -4.69
N GLU A 54 -9.06 6.64 -3.42
CA GLU A 54 -8.12 7.47 -2.65
C GLU A 54 -6.65 7.04 -2.85
N ALA A 55 -6.44 5.87 -3.47
CA ALA A 55 -5.11 5.33 -3.70
C ALA A 55 -4.38 6.18 -4.74
N VAL A 56 -3.09 6.41 -4.50
CA VAL A 56 -2.19 6.93 -5.54
C VAL A 56 -1.82 5.74 -6.42
N PRO A 57 -2.29 5.69 -7.69
CA PRO A 57 -2.07 4.54 -8.54
C PRO A 57 -0.58 4.40 -8.89
N GLY A 58 -0.12 3.15 -8.95
CA GLY A 58 1.19 2.83 -9.48
C GLY A 58 1.32 3.10 -10.99
N PRO A 59 2.49 2.85 -11.58
CA PRO A 59 2.81 3.25 -12.96
C PRO A 59 1.89 2.62 -14.02
N ASN A 60 1.33 1.45 -13.74
CA ASN A 60 0.42 0.73 -14.65
C ASN A 60 -1.05 0.80 -14.21
N GLY A 61 -1.36 1.56 -13.14
CA GLY A 61 -2.67 1.60 -12.51
C GLY A 61 -2.81 0.67 -11.29
N LEU A 62 -3.90 0.86 -10.55
CA LEU A 62 -4.17 0.08 -9.34
C LEU A 62 -4.41 -1.39 -9.69
N GLY A 63 -3.67 -2.29 -9.04
CA GLY A 63 -3.81 -3.74 -9.22
C GLY A 63 -3.22 -4.31 -10.50
N VAL A 64 -2.56 -3.46 -11.31
CA VAL A 64 -1.77 -3.92 -12.45
C VAL A 64 -0.31 -3.98 -12.00
N PRO A 65 0.35 -5.15 -12.03
CA PRO A 65 1.72 -5.28 -11.58
C PRO A 65 2.63 -4.33 -12.36
N ALA A 66 3.49 -3.62 -11.62
CA ALA A 66 4.42 -2.64 -12.14
C ALA A 66 5.63 -3.32 -12.81
N ALA A 67 5.38 -4.19 -13.80
CA ALA A 67 6.34 -5.09 -14.43
C ALA A 67 6.98 -6.12 -13.45
N PRO A 68 7.41 -7.29 -13.94
CA PRO A 68 8.12 -8.24 -13.09
C PRO A 68 9.50 -7.67 -12.76
N THR A 69 9.80 -7.52 -11.47
CA THR A 69 11.17 -7.45 -10.99
C THR A 69 11.84 -8.76 -11.39
N GLY A 70 12.67 -8.72 -12.44
CA GLY A 70 13.54 -9.82 -12.82
C GLY A 70 14.63 -10.07 -11.79
#